data_AF-A0A6V6YSU1-F1
#
_entry.id   AF-A0A6V6YSU1-F1
#
_cell.length_a   1.000
_cell.length_b   1.000
_cell.length_c   1.000
_cell.angle_alpha   90.00
_cell.angle_beta   90.00
_cell.angle_gamma   90.00
#
_symmetry.space_group_name_H-M   'P 1'
#
loop_
_entity.id
_entity.type
_entity.pdbx_description
1 polymer ?
#
loop_
_entity_poly.entity_id
_entity_poly.type
_entity_poly.pdbx_seq_one_letter_code
_entity_poly.pdbx_strand_id
1 'polypeptide(L)'
;MQNATTSQKQIKKRSKIVGWIPFFAIILLGFGIFFLVKSLLSDSSPQMANIVVKKNGKSYIYSNMGKFIVENAIKNKRSPAVIATTLIYKDEDEIFLDPINLSNFSSVLSGNCKYYDYKDVSVDGYVTQDSMSTNNLKTLIISTKQIGIQLIENLLILENGKKKFPIIWSVNSSTGEKTAVKNCEKHAFYVKSNPYPGKTVFSSTDFIVVNLSKIDRYFNLKTNYNSDEKILYIEQ
;
A
#
# COMPACT_ATOMS: atom_id res chain seq x y z
N MET A 1 5.67 62.72 -77.82
CA MET A 1 5.66 63.05 -76.37
C MET A 1 5.28 61.77 -75.63
N GLN A 2 6.25 60.99 -75.14
CA GLN A 2 6.78 61.02 -73.75
C GLN A 2 5.63 60.94 -72.72
N ASN A 3 5.53 59.97 -71.81
CA ASN A 3 6.56 59.17 -71.13
C ASN A 3 6.05 57.76 -70.77
N ALA A 4 7.01 56.84 -70.70
CA ALA A 4 6.89 55.53 -70.10
C ALA A 4 6.92 55.63 -68.56
N THR A 5 6.13 54.80 -67.90
CA THR A 5 6.35 54.44 -66.49
C THR A 5 6.17 52.94 -66.33
N THR A 6 7.30 52.29 -66.08
CA THR A 6 7.48 50.88 -65.75
C THR A 6 6.83 50.57 -64.40
N SER A 7 6.03 49.52 -64.32
CA SER A 7 5.57 48.94 -63.04
C SER A 7 5.87 47.44 -63.02
N GLN A 8 6.79 47.04 -62.15
CA GLN A 8 7.03 45.65 -61.76
C GLN A 8 6.53 45.42 -60.32
N LYS A 9 6.24 44.14 -60.02
CA LYS A 9 5.94 43.49 -58.72
C LYS A 9 4.44 43.46 -58.35
N GLN A 10 3.85 42.36 -57.89
CA GLN A 10 4.42 41.15 -57.29
C GLN A 10 3.38 40.01 -57.35
N ILE A 11 3.82 38.81 -57.73
CA ILE A 11 3.01 37.58 -57.68
C ILE A 11 2.86 37.16 -56.20
N LYS A 12 1.65 37.30 -55.64
CA LYS A 12 1.32 36.82 -54.30
C LYS A 12 1.17 35.30 -54.31
N LYS A 13 2.22 34.59 -53.88
CA LYS A 13 2.21 33.15 -53.62
C LYS A 13 1.29 32.87 -52.41
N ARG A 14 0.10 32.30 -52.64
CA ARG A 14 -0.76 31.77 -51.56
C ARG A 14 -0.07 30.52 -50.97
N SER A 15 0.55 30.64 -49.79
CA SER A 15 0.98 29.47 -49.04
C SER A 15 -0.24 28.78 -48.42
N LYS A 16 -0.55 27.57 -48.88
CA LYS A 16 -1.46 26.65 -48.19
C LYS A 16 -0.79 26.17 -46.90
N ILE A 17 -1.03 26.88 -45.80
CA ILE A 17 -0.75 26.39 -44.44
C ILE A 17 -2.11 26.30 -43.75
N VAL A 18 -2.90 25.30 -44.15
CA VAL A 18 -4.15 24.96 -43.46
C VAL A 18 -4.16 23.44 -43.39
N GLY A 19 -4.08 22.89 -42.18
CA GLY A 19 -4.52 21.50 -41.97
C GLY A 19 -3.76 20.64 -40.97
N TRP A 20 -2.75 21.12 -40.23
CA TRP A 20 -1.98 20.25 -39.32
C TRP A 20 -1.96 20.67 -37.84
N ILE A 21 -2.57 21.81 -37.49
CA ILE A 21 -2.64 22.28 -36.10
C ILE A 21 -3.75 21.61 -35.25
N PRO A 22 -4.93 21.22 -35.78
CA PRO A 22 -5.97 20.63 -34.92
C PRO A 22 -5.69 19.17 -34.49
N PHE A 23 -4.73 18.47 -35.13
CA PHE A 23 -4.42 17.07 -34.81
C PHE A 23 -3.52 16.92 -33.58
N PHE A 24 -2.58 17.85 -33.35
CA PHE A 24 -1.67 17.81 -32.19
C PHE A 24 -2.36 18.17 -30.87
N ALA A 25 -3.40 19.03 -30.90
CA ALA A 25 -4.17 19.37 -29.70
C ALA A 25 -5.00 18.19 -29.16
N ILE A 26 -5.51 17.31 -30.03
CA ILE A 26 -6.29 16.13 -29.65
C ILE A 26 -5.40 15.05 -29.04
N ILE A 27 -4.17 14.89 -29.54
CA ILE A 27 -3.19 13.93 -28.99
C ILE A 27 -2.78 14.33 -27.57
N LEU A 28 -2.56 15.63 -27.31
CA LEU A 28 -2.22 16.14 -25.97
C LEU A 28 -3.37 15.94 -24.96
N LEU A 29 -4.61 16.16 -25.37
CA LEU A 29 -5.80 15.91 -24.53
C LEU A 29 -5.99 14.41 -24.26
N GLY A 30 -5.81 13.55 -25.27
CA GLY A 30 -5.89 12.09 -25.10
C GLY A 30 -4.79 11.53 -24.18
N PHE A 31 -3.55 12.05 -24.31
CA PHE A 31 -2.45 11.69 -23.42
C PHE A 31 -2.70 12.14 -21.97
N GLY A 32 -3.19 13.36 -21.76
CA GLY A 32 -3.52 13.87 -20.41
C GLY A 32 -4.58 13.03 -19.71
N ILE A 33 -5.65 12.63 -20.43
CA ILE A 33 -6.70 11.76 -19.89
C ILE A 33 -6.15 10.36 -19.58
N PHE A 34 -5.31 9.79 -20.43
CA PHE A 34 -4.69 8.48 -20.19
C PHE A 34 -3.81 8.48 -18.93
N PHE A 35 -3.00 9.53 -18.72
CA PHE A 35 -2.18 9.66 -17.52
C PHE A 35 -3.02 9.88 -16.26
N LEU A 36 -4.10 10.67 -16.32
CA LEU A 36 -5.04 10.84 -15.20
C LEU A 36 -5.72 9.53 -14.81
N VAL A 37 -6.20 8.76 -15.79
CA VAL A 37 -6.83 7.46 -15.54
C VAL A 37 -5.81 6.44 -15.02
N LYS A 38 -4.58 6.45 -15.51
CA LYS A 38 -3.51 5.58 -15.00
C LYS A 38 -3.15 5.91 -13.55
N SER A 39 -3.07 7.19 -13.18
CA SER A 39 -2.83 7.62 -11.80
C SER A 39 -3.97 7.19 -10.88
N LEU A 40 -5.22 7.45 -11.27
CA LEU A 40 -6.39 7.02 -10.48
C LEU A 40 -6.49 5.49 -10.32
N LEU A 41 -6.01 4.72 -11.31
CA LEU A 41 -5.96 3.26 -11.26
C LEU A 41 -4.77 2.74 -10.43
N SER A 42 -3.63 3.43 -10.41
CA SER A 42 -2.46 3.04 -9.61
C SER A 42 -2.59 3.42 -8.13
N ASP A 43 -3.37 4.45 -7.82
CA ASP A 43 -3.53 5.00 -6.47
C ASP A 43 -4.71 4.39 -5.70
N SER A 44 -5.42 3.42 -6.28
CA SER A 44 -6.50 2.74 -5.56
C SER A 44 -5.95 1.89 -4.41
N SER A 45 -6.50 2.10 -3.22
CA SER A 45 -6.14 1.45 -1.96
C SER A 45 -7.37 0.77 -1.35
N PRO A 46 -7.23 -0.34 -0.61
CA PRO A 46 -5.99 -1.03 -0.28
C PRO A 46 -5.45 -1.93 -1.40
N GLN A 47 -4.17 -2.26 -1.32
CA GLN A 47 -3.47 -3.22 -2.16
C GLN A 47 -2.91 -4.36 -1.31
N MET A 48 -3.09 -5.60 -1.75
CA MET A 48 -2.44 -6.75 -1.09
C MET A 48 -0.96 -6.76 -1.45
N ALA A 49 -0.11 -6.96 -0.45
CA ALA A 49 1.34 -7.03 -0.60
C ALA A 49 1.94 -8.27 0.07
N ASN A 50 2.99 -8.80 -0.55
CA ASN A 50 3.91 -9.72 0.12
C ASN A 50 4.91 -8.94 0.96
N ILE A 51 5.45 -9.57 2.00
CA ILE A 51 6.52 -9.01 2.81
C ILE A 51 7.82 -9.73 2.47
N VAL A 52 8.86 -8.96 2.15
CA VAL A 52 10.22 -9.47 1.95
C VAL A 52 11.15 -8.81 2.95
N VAL A 53 11.86 -9.63 3.72
CA VAL A 53 12.88 -9.18 4.66
C VAL A 53 14.23 -9.24 3.99
N LYS A 54 14.92 -8.10 3.91
CA LYS A 54 16.31 -8.03 3.46
C LYS A 54 17.21 -8.10 4.69
N LYS A 55 18.06 -9.12 4.76
CA LYS A 55 19.00 -9.32 5.87
C LYS A 55 20.35 -9.76 5.33
N ASN A 56 21.42 -9.04 5.69
CA ASN A 56 22.79 -9.31 5.24
C ASN A 56 22.91 -9.45 3.70
N GLY A 57 22.18 -8.62 2.95
CA GLY A 57 22.17 -8.63 1.48
C GLY A 57 21.35 -9.76 0.83
N LYS A 58 20.75 -10.66 1.62
CA LYS A 58 19.83 -11.71 1.14
C LYS A 58 18.38 -11.29 1.30
N SER A 59 17.52 -11.76 0.39
CA SER A 59 16.07 -11.50 0.41
C SER A 59 15.29 -12.73 0.83
N TYR A 60 14.50 -12.62 1.90
CA TYR A 60 13.67 -13.68 2.45
C TYR A 60 12.20 -13.32 2.36
N ILE A 61 11.38 -14.14 1.70
CA ILE A 61 9.93 -13.90 1.65
C ILE A 61 9.25 -14.42 2.91
N TYR A 62 8.40 -13.58 3.50
CA TYR A 62 7.64 -13.94 4.68
C TYR A 62 6.51 -14.90 4.34
N SER A 63 6.45 -16.04 5.02
CA SER A 63 5.35 -16.99 4.93
C SER A 63 4.52 -16.97 6.21
N ASN A 64 3.28 -16.51 6.08
CA ASN A 64 2.25 -16.55 7.11
C ASN A 64 1.64 -17.95 7.31
N MET A 65 1.99 -18.93 6.46
CA MET A 65 1.54 -20.32 6.54
C MET A 65 2.14 -21.07 7.73
N GLY A 66 3.15 -20.48 8.38
CA GLY A 66 3.76 -21.00 9.59
C GLY A 66 4.91 -21.98 9.33
N LYS A 67 5.68 -22.19 10.40
CA LYS A 67 6.92 -22.98 10.41
C LYS A 67 6.77 -24.39 9.86
N PHE A 68 5.73 -25.12 10.28
CA PHE A 68 5.52 -26.51 9.88
C PHE A 68 5.37 -26.67 8.37
N ILE A 69 4.63 -25.77 7.72
CA ILE A 69 4.39 -25.82 6.27
C ILE A 69 5.67 -25.53 5.50
N VAL A 70 6.42 -24.51 5.92
CA VAL A 70 7.71 -24.13 5.30
C VAL A 70 8.74 -25.25 5.45
N GLU A 71 8.91 -25.79 6.66
CA GLU A 71 9.87 -26.87 6.93
C GLU A 71 9.55 -28.14 6.15
N ASN A 72 8.27 -28.51 6.09
CA ASN A 72 7.84 -29.68 5.33
C ASN A 72 8.07 -29.50 3.82
N ALA A 73 7.81 -28.32 3.26
CA ALA A 73 8.07 -28.05 1.84
C ALA A 73 9.57 -28.15 1.52
N ILE A 74 10.42 -27.50 2.32
CA ILE A 74 11.89 -27.53 2.16
C ILE A 74 12.44 -28.95 2.29
N LYS A 75 12.00 -29.71 3.30
CA LYS A 75 12.41 -31.12 3.51
C LYS A 75 12.11 -31.98 2.28
N ASN A 76 11.00 -31.72 1.60
CA ASN A 76 10.57 -32.43 0.40
C ASN A 76 11.11 -31.79 -0.90
N LYS A 77 12.07 -30.86 -0.82
CA LYS A 77 12.67 -30.15 -1.96
C LYS A 77 11.65 -29.45 -2.85
N ARG A 78 10.66 -28.79 -2.24
CA ARG A 78 9.64 -27.98 -2.91
C ARG A 78 9.66 -26.56 -2.37
N SER A 79 9.26 -25.60 -3.20
CA SER A 79 9.01 -24.22 -2.79
C SER A 79 7.88 -24.15 -1.76
N PRO A 80 8.11 -23.58 -0.57
CA PRO A 80 7.04 -23.23 0.36
C PRO A 80 5.97 -22.33 -0.26
N ALA A 81 4.72 -22.58 0.12
CA ALA A 81 3.61 -21.70 -0.23
C ALA A 81 3.70 -20.37 0.54
N VAL A 82 3.43 -19.27 -0.15
CA VAL A 82 3.32 -17.93 0.40
C VAL A 82 2.03 -17.30 -0.09
N ILE A 83 1.29 -16.66 0.81
CA ILE A 83 0.06 -15.96 0.49
C ILE A 83 0.20 -14.51 0.97
N ALA A 84 0.02 -13.56 0.06
CA ALA A 84 -0.04 -12.15 0.39
C ALA A 84 -1.28 -11.87 1.26
N THR A 85 -1.08 -11.50 2.52
CA THR A 85 -2.19 -11.15 3.44
C THR A 85 -2.11 -9.75 4.01
N THR A 86 -1.05 -9.00 3.70
CA THR A 86 -0.89 -7.64 4.20
C THR A 86 -1.59 -6.66 3.28
N LEU A 87 -2.63 -5.99 3.77
CA LEU A 87 -3.22 -4.86 3.06
C LEU A 87 -2.43 -3.60 3.38
N ILE A 88 -1.97 -2.96 2.31
CA ILE A 88 -1.28 -1.68 2.32
C ILE A 88 -2.24 -0.62 1.77
N TYR A 89 -2.32 0.49 2.46
CA TYR A 89 -3.03 1.67 2.00
C TYR A 89 -1.98 2.71 1.64
N LYS A 90 -2.02 3.18 0.39
CA LYS A 90 -1.16 4.23 -0.13
C LYS A 90 -1.97 5.50 -0.27
N ASP A 91 -1.42 6.60 0.20
CA ASP A 91 -1.87 7.96 -0.10
C ASP A 91 -0.64 8.81 -0.42
N GLU A 92 -0.54 9.24 -1.67
CA GLU A 92 0.67 9.86 -2.22
C GLU A 92 1.94 9.03 -1.94
N ASP A 93 2.92 9.59 -1.23
CA ASP A 93 4.17 8.92 -0.85
C ASP A 93 4.07 8.24 0.53
N GLU A 94 2.94 8.38 1.22
CA GLU A 94 2.74 7.79 2.53
C GLU A 94 2.11 6.39 2.43
N ILE A 95 2.63 5.51 3.28
CA ILE A 95 2.16 4.13 3.39
C ILE A 95 1.54 3.93 4.77
N PHE A 96 0.35 3.35 4.77
CA PHE A 96 -0.42 3.07 5.96
C PHE A 96 -0.83 1.61 6.03
N LEU A 97 -1.00 1.13 7.26
CA LEU A 97 -1.38 -0.24 7.56
C LEU A 97 -2.55 -0.26 8.53
N ASP A 98 -3.47 -1.20 8.35
CA ASP A 98 -4.47 -1.50 9.37
C ASP A 98 -3.77 -2.08 10.62
N PRO A 99 -4.14 -1.67 11.85
CA PRO A 99 -3.59 -2.24 13.07
C PRO A 99 -3.60 -3.78 13.12
N ILE A 100 -4.65 -4.43 12.63
CA ILE A 100 -4.74 -5.90 12.59
C ILE A 100 -3.68 -6.50 11.67
N ASN A 101 -3.38 -5.85 10.54
CA ASN A 101 -2.30 -6.30 9.66
C ASN A 101 -0.94 -6.20 10.36
N LEU A 102 -0.68 -5.11 11.09
CA LEU A 102 0.55 -4.97 11.89
C LEU A 102 0.71 -6.09 12.91
N SER A 103 -0.39 -6.56 13.51
CA SER A 103 -0.37 -7.74 14.40
C SER A 103 0.14 -8.99 13.67
N ASN A 104 -0.35 -9.24 12.45
CA ASN A 104 -0.07 -10.47 11.72
C ASN A 104 1.42 -10.68 11.36
N PHE A 105 2.21 -9.61 11.27
CA PHE A 105 3.64 -9.70 10.98
C PHE A 105 4.51 -8.92 11.99
N SER A 106 4.01 -8.70 13.21
CA SER A 106 4.77 -8.00 14.24
C SER A 106 6.10 -8.68 14.57
N SER A 107 6.18 -10.00 14.39
CA SER A 107 7.41 -10.79 14.56
C SER A 107 8.47 -10.40 13.54
N VAL A 108 8.06 -10.12 12.31
CA VAL A 108 8.91 -9.55 11.26
C VAL A 108 9.38 -8.17 11.69
N LEU A 109 8.49 -7.28 12.10
CA LEU A 109 8.86 -5.92 12.52
C LEU A 109 9.88 -5.91 13.67
N SER A 110 9.74 -6.81 14.65
CA SER A 110 10.66 -6.89 15.79
C SER A 110 11.92 -7.73 15.51
N GLY A 111 12.10 -8.28 14.30
CA GLY A 111 13.20 -9.17 13.95
C GLY A 111 13.17 -10.55 14.62
N ASN A 112 12.06 -10.91 15.28
CA ASN A 112 11.89 -12.17 15.98
C ASN A 112 11.37 -13.25 15.03
N CYS A 113 12.25 -13.65 14.11
CA CYS A 113 11.92 -14.54 13.01
C CYS A 113 12.85 -15.74 12.92
N LYS A 114 12.30 -16.83 12.35
CA LYS A 114 13.08 -17.97 11.88
C LYS A 114 13.34 -17.84 10.39
N TYR A 115 14.61 -17.88 10.01
CA TYR A 115 15.07 -17.80 8.63
C TYR A 115 15.43 -19.18 8.10
N TYR A 116 15.06 -19.43 6.85
CA TYR A 116 15.30 -20.67 6.13
C TYR A 116 16.06 -20.35 4.85
N ASP A 117 17.35 -20.69 4.82
CA ASP A 117 18.15 -20.60 3.60
C ASP A 117 17.72 -21.72 2.63
N TYR A 118 16.94 -21.34 1.62
CA TYR A 118 16.47 -22.21 0.56
C TYR A 118 16.31 -21.35 -0.70
N LYS A 119 17.32 -21.40 -1.58
CA LYS A 119 17.36 -20.56 -2.77
C LYS A 119 16.22 -20.96 -3.72
N ASP A 120 15.31 -20.03 -3.97
CA ASP A 120 14.30 -20.13 -5.02
C ASP A 120 14.63 -19.13 -6.16
N VAL A 121 13.82 -19.10 -7.21
CA VAL A 121 14.06 -18.30 -8.42
C VAL A 121 14.21 -16.82 -8.09
N SER A 122 13.32 -16.27 -7.25
CA SER A 122 13.25 -14.82 -6.97
C SER A 122 13.73 -14.42 -5.59
N VAL A 123 14.04 -15.36 -4.69
CA VAL A 123 14.39 -15.10 -3.29
C VAL A 123 15.50 -16.03 -2.80
N ASP A 124 16.25 -15.59 -1.79
CA ASP A 124 17.32 -16.39 -1.19
C ASP A 124 16.82 -17.37 -0.12
N GLY A 125 15.59 -17.18 0.34
CA GLY A 125 14.98 -18.04 1.33
C GLY A 125 13.61 -17.58 1.79
N TYR A 126 13.17 -18.19 2.88
CA TYR A 126 11.89 -17.93 3.51
C TYR A 126 12.09 -17.49 4.95
N VAL A 127 11.14 -16.71 5.46
CA VAL A 127 11.12 -16.28 6.84
C VAL A 127 9.74 -16.51 7.44
N THR A 128 9.71 -17.02 8.68
CA THR A 128 8.47 -17.19 9.44
C THR A 128 8.60 -16.51 10.79
N GLN A 129 7.47 -16.33 11.47
CA GLN A 129 7.46 -15.98 12.89
C GLN A 129 8.21 -17.05 13.71
N ASP A 130 8.98 -16.61 14.71
CA ASP A 130 9.52 -17.49 15.76
C ASP A 130 8.54 -17.65 16.93
N SER A 131 8.81 -18.54 17.88
CA SER A 131 7.86 -18.97 18.92
C SER A 131 7.37 -17.88 19.87
N MET A 132 8.09 -16.77 20.04
CA MET A 132 7.68 -15.68 20.92
C MET A 132 6.68 -14.73 20.24
N SER A 133 5.53 -14.50 20.88
CA SER A 133 4.63 -13.42 20.46
C SER A 133 5.30 -12.08 20.68
N THR A 134 5.24 -11.18 19.69
CA THR A 134 5.81 -9.83 19.77
C THR A 134 4.71 -8.76 19.74
N ASN A 135 3.49 -9.20 19.94
CA ASN A 135 2.36 -8.33 20.14
C ASN A 135 1.39 -8.89 21.18
N ASN A 136 0.48 -8.03 21.62
CA ASN A 136 -0.67 -8.39 22.42
C ASN A 136 -1.88 -7.58 21.96
N LEU A 137 -2.88 -8.25 21.38
CA LEU A 137 -4.16 -7.65 21.03
C LEU A 137 -5.18 -7.96 22.13
N LYS A 138 -5.77 -6.90 22.68
CA LYS A 138 -6.85 -6.98 23.67
C LYS A 138 -8.06 -6.21 23.19
N THR A 139 -9.23 -6.69 23.58
CA THR A 139 -10.49 -6.02 23.33
C THR A 139 -11.19 -5.79 24.68
N LEU A 140 -11.61 -4.56 24.91
CA LEU A 140 -12.28 -4.11 26.13
C LEU A 140 -13.64 -3.54 25.76
N ILE A 141 -14.66 -3.81 26.56
CA ILE A 141 -15.98 -3.23 26.41
C ILE A 141 -16.10 -2.12 27.45
N ILE A 142 -16.34 -0.89 26.99
CA ILE A 142 -16.41 0.32 27.82
C ILE A 142 -17.83 0.87 27.75
N SER A 143 -18.49 0.98 28.89
CA SER A 143 -19.80 1.63 28.99
C SER A 143 -19.67 3.13 28.77
N THR A 144 -20.63 3.72 28.05
CA THR A 144 -20.70 5.18 27.87
C THR A 144 -21.69 5.81 28.85
N LYS A 145 -21.78 7.15 28.85
CA LYS A 145 -22.81 7.88 29.61
C LYS A 145 -24.22 7.67 29.06
N GLN A 146 -24.36 7.19 27.82
CA GLN A 146 -25.66 6.94 27.20
C GLN A 146 -26.09 5.50 27.43
N ILE A 147 -27.32 5.32 27.91
CA ILE A 147 -27.89 3.99 28.19
C ILE A 147 -27.96 3.20 26.89
N GLY A 148 -27.50 1.95 26.94
CA GLY A 148 -27.48 1.04 25.80
C GLY A 148 -26.34 1.23 24.82
N ILE A 149 -25.46 2.23 25.02
CA ILE A 149 -24.33 2.50 24.12
C ILE A 149 -23.02 2.09 24.79
N GLN A 150 -22.26 1.24 24.10
CA GLN A 150 -20.95 0.75 24.51
C GLN A 150 -19.90 1.03 23.43
N LEU A 151 -18.65 1.21 23.86
CA LEU A 151 -17.49 1.25 22.98
C LEU A 151 -16.74 -0.08 23.09
N ILE A 152 -16.43 -0.67 21.95
CA ILE A 152 -15.49 -1.77 21.84
C ILE A 152 -14.12 -1.14 21.60
N GLU A 153 -13.31 -1.04 22.64
CA GLU A 153 -11.94 -0.54 22.55
C GLU A 153 -10.97 -1.69 22.24
N ASN A 154 -10.18 -1.52 21.20
CA ASN A 154 -9.13 -2.45 20.79
C ASN A 154 -7.78 -1.84 21.13
N LEU A 155 -6.95 -2.62 21.81
CA LEU A 155 -5.59 -2.26 22.20
C LEU A 155 -4.63 -3.29 21.62
N LEU A 156 -3.86 -2.86 20.62
CA LEU A 156 -2.73 -3.61 20.10
C LEU A 156 -1.44 -3.05 20.69
N ILE A 157 -0.68 -3.86 21.41
CA ILE A 157 0.65 -3.48 21.89
C ILE A 157 1.68 -4.19 21.01
N LEU A 158 2.49 -3.41 20.28
CA LEU A 158 3.67 -3.94 19.59
C LEU A 158 4.88 -3.87 20.51
N GLU A 159 5.63 -4.97 20.63
CA GLU A 159 6.77 -5.09 21.54
C GLU A 159 8.10 -5.10 20.78
N ASN A 160 9.07 -4.30 21.27
CA ASN A 160 10.45 -4.29 20.79
C ASN A 160 11.39 -4.43 22.00
N GLY A 161 11.69 -5.68 22.36
CA GLY A 161 12.33 -6.00 23.64
C GLY A 161 11.46 -5.54 24.82
N LYS A 162 11.97 -4.60 25.63
CA LYS A 162 11.22 -4.02 26.77
C LYS A 162 10.32 -2.83 26.39
N LYS A 163 10.48 -2.28 25.17
CA LYS A 163 9.69 -1.14 24.72
C LYS A 163 8.31 -1.60 24.24
N LYS A 164 7.31 -0.75 24.42
CA LYS A 164 5.92 -1.00 24.04
C LYS A 164 5.38 0.16 23.20
N PHE A 165 4.72 -0.16 22.10
CA PHE A 165 4.04 0.80 21.23
C PHE A 165 2.55 0.47 21.19
N PRO A 166 1.73 1.14 22.03
CA PRO A 166 0.29 0.89 22.07
C PRO A 166 -0.42 1.58 20.91
N ILE A 167 -1.22 0.85 20.16
CA ILE A 167 -2.14 1.34 19.14
C ILE A 167 -3.55 1.09 19.66
N ILE A 168 -4.36 2.14 19.76
CA ILE A 168 -5.68 2.09 20.39
C ILE A 168 -6.71 2.69 19.46
N TRP A 169 -7.78 1.97 19.21
CA TRP A 169 -8.96 2.46 18.49
C TRP A 169 -10.22 1.88 19.10
N SER A 170 -11.32 2.62 18.99
CA SER A 170 -12.61 2.19 19.50
C SER A 170 -13.65 2.09 18.39
N VAL A 171 -14.66 1.25 18.62
CA VAL A 171 -15.83 1.11 17.76
C VAL A 171 -17.07 1.33 18.60
N ASN A 172 -17.93 2.25 18.21
CA ASN A 172 -19.24 2.39 18.82
C ASN A 172 -20.10 1.19 18.41
N SER A 173 -20.53 0.38 19.38
CA SER A 173 -21.25 -0.87 19.10
C SER A 173 -22.63 -0.65 18.46
N SER A 174 -23.22 0.54 18.64
CA SER A 174 -24.54 0.88 18.11
C SER A 174 -24.48 1.42 16.69
N THR A 175 -23.47 2.23 16.36
CA THR A 175 -23.36 2.89 15.06
C THR A 175 -22.33 2.25 14.12
N GLY A 176 -21.42 1.43 14.66
CA GLY A 176 -20.26 0.91 13.94
C GLY A 176 -19.17 1.95 13.68
N GLU A 177 -19.33 3.18 14.16
CA GLU A 177 -18.37 4.26 13.98
C GLU A 177 -17.05 3.92 14.65
N LYS A 178 -15.95 4.09 13.91
CA LYS A 178 -14.59 3.83 14.38
C LYS A 178 -13.89 5.13 14.74
N THR A 179 -13.22 5.15 15.88
CA THR A 179 -12.48 6.30 16.39
C THR A 179 -11.02 5.92 16.66
N ALA A 180 -10.08 6.69 16.11
CA ALA A 180 -8.68 6.57 16.44
C ALA A 180 -8.41 7.21 17.81
N VAL A 181 -7.71 6.49 18.70
CA VAL A 181 -7.45 6.95 20.08
C VAL A 181 -5.96 7.20 20.31
N LYS A 182 -5.07 6.27 19.89
CA LYS A 182 -3.63 6.40 20.11
C LYS A 182 -2.80 5.70 19.04
N ASN A 183 -1.77 6.40 18.54
CA ASN A 183 -0.81 5.89 17.55
C ASN A 183 -1.46 5.31 16.27
N CYS A 184 -2.66 5.75 15.95
CA CYS A 184 -3.38 5.50 14.70
C CYS A 184 -4.17 6.76 14.35
N GLU A 185 -4.68 6.81 13.13
CA GLU A 185 -5.54 7.89 12.66
C GLU A 185 -6.69 7.33 11.81
N LYS A 186 -7.75 8.12 11.71
CA LYS A 186 -8.83 7.87 10.77
C LYS A 186 -8.45 8.55 9.46
N HIS A 187 -8.28 7.78 8.40
CA HIS A 187 -7.81 8.28 7.10
C HIS A 187 -8.70 7.75 5.98
N ALA A 188 -8.97 8.60 4.99
CA ALA A 188 -9.84 8.28 3.87
C ALA A 188 -9.02 7.79 2.68
N PHE A 189 -9.44 6.69 2.05
CA PHE A 189 -8.78 6.14 0.86
C PHE A 189 -9.78 5.89 -0.25
N TYR A 190 -9.34 6.04 -1.50
CA TYR A 190 -10.14 5.66 -2.67
C TYR A 190 -10.13 4.15 -2.87
N VAL A 191 -11.26 3.52 -2.55
CA VAL A 191 -11.46 2.07 -2.67
C VAL A 191 -12.12 1.73 -3.99
N LYS A 192 -11.49 0.81 -4.71
CA LYS A 192 -12.07 0.19 -5.90
C LYS A 192 -13.02 -0.94 -5.48
N SER A 193 -14.28 -0.85 -5.89
CA SER A 193 -15.29 -1.89 -5.68
C SER A 193 -15.90 -2.33 -7.01
N ASN A 194 -16.34 -3.59 -7.05
CA ASN A 194 -17.06 -4.16 -8.19
C ASN A 194 -18.44 -4.64 -7.73
N PRO A 195 -19.43 -3.75 -7.58
CA PRO A 195 -20.74 -4.12 -7.03
C PRO A 195 -21.49 -5.11 -7.93
N TYR A 196 -21.21 -5.11 -9.24
CA TYR A 196 -21.77 -6.04 -10.23
C TYR A 196 -20.73 -6.36 -11.30
N PRO A 197 -20.83 -7.51 -12.01
CA PRO A 197 -19.95 -7.84 -13.12
C PRO A 197 -19.88 -6.72 -14.15
N GLY A 198 -18.66 -6.32 -14.53
CA GLY A 198 -18.41 -5.26 -15.51
C GLY A 198 -18.58 -3.82 -15.00
N LYS A 199 -18.97 -3.60 -13.74
CA LYS A 199 -18.99 -2.26 -13.12
C LYS A 199 -17.88 -2.13 -12.10
N THR A 200 -17.07 -1.08 -12.26
CA THR A 200 -16.09 -0.63 -11.28
C THR A 200 -16.51 0.72 -10.74
N VAL A 201 -16.53 0.87 -9.42
CA VAL A 201 -16.81 2.13 -8.73
C VAL A 201 -15.64 2.44 -7.81
N PHE A 202 -15.23 3.71 -7.78
CA PHE A 202 -14.28 4.23 -6.81
C PHE A 202 -15.05 5.05 -5.79
N SER A 203 -14.88 4.73 -4.51
CA SER A 203 -15.50 5.47 -3.41
C SER A 203 -14.45 5.79 -2.36
N SER A 204 -14.52 6.99 -1.79
CA SER A 204 -13.73 7.34 -0.62
C SER A 204 -14.31 6.65 0.61
N THR A 205 -13.49 5.90 1.33
CA THR A 205 -13.89 5.16 2.54
C THR A 205 -12.88 5.44 3.65
N ASP A 206 -13.38 5.66 4.86
CA ASP A 206 -12.56 5.89 6.04
C ASP A 206 -12.07 4.58 6.68
N PHE A 207 -10.79 4.54 7.06
CA PHE A 207 -10.16 3.42 7.75
C PHE A 207 -9.40 3.89 8.98
N ILE A 208 -9.29 3.03 10.00
CA ILE A 208 -8.34 3.23 11.09
C ILE A 208 -7.01 2.65 10.63
N VAL A 209 -5.99 3.49 10.54
CA VAL A 209 -4.70 3.11 10.01
C VAL A 209 -3.56 3.65 10.84
N VAL A 210 -2.37 3.09 10.63
CA VAL A 210 -1.12 3.52 11.23
C VAL A 210 -0.14 3.83 10.10
N ASN A 211 0.40 5.05 10.09
CA ASN A 211 1.46 5.44 9.17
C ASN A 211 2.73 4.59 9.41
N LEU A 212 3.22 3.94 8.36
CA LEU A 212 4.37 3.03 8.40
C LEU A 212 5.65 3.74 8.88
N SER A 213 5.82 5.03 8.60
CA SER A 213 6.97 5.80 9.10
C SER A 213 7.03 5.89 10.63
N LYS A 214 5.88 5.81 11.33
CA LYS A 214 5.82 5.75 12.80
C LYS A 214 6.33 4.40 13.29
N ILE A 215 6.01 3.32 12.57
CA ILE A 215 6.47 1.96 12.86
C ILE A 215 7.97 1.83 12.59
N ASP A 216 8.45 2.34 11.46
CA ASP A 216 9.86 2.33 11.06
C ASP A 216 10.73 3.00 12.11
N ARG A 217 10.33 4.19 12.57
CA ARG A 217 11.03 4.91 13.64
C ARG A 217 11.03 4.14 14.97
N TYR A 218 9.94 3.46 15.29
CA TYR A 218 9.83 2.72 16.55
C TYR A 218 10.70 1.45 16.57
N PHE A 219 10.76 0.73 15.45
CA PHE A 219 11.58 -0.49 15.31
C PHE A 219 12.99 -0.24 14.76
N ASN A 220 13.31 1.00 14.36
CA ASN A 220 14.55 1.37 13.66
C ASN A 220 14.75 0.55 12.37
N LEU A 221 13.69 0.49 11.55
CA LEU A 221 13.66 -0.21 10.27
C LEU A 221 13.75 0.79 9.12
N LYS A 222 14.16 0.28 7.95
CA LYS A 222 13.90 0.95 6.67
C LYS A 222 12.92 0.09 5.89
N THR A 223 11.82 0.70 5.47
CA THR A 223 10.85 0.03 4.62
C THR A 223 10.74 0.70 3.27
N ASN A 224 10.41 -0.10 2.26
CA ASN A 224 10.15 0.39 0.91
C ASN A 224 9.05 -0.44 0.27
N TYR A 225 8.00 0.21 -0.20
CA TYR A 225 6.92 -0.46 -0.91
C TYR A 225 7.13 -0.32 -2.43
N ASN A 226 7.33 -1.47 -3.10
CA ASN A 226 7.31 -1.54 -4.55
C ASN A 226 5.89 -1.85 -5.03
N SER A 227 5.22 -0.85 -5.60
CA SER A 227 3.84 -0.97 -6.10
C SER A 227 3.69 -1.92 -7.29
N ASP A 228 4.71 -2.01 -8.15
CA ASP A 228 4.65 -2.83 -9.36
C ASP A 228 4.72 -4.32 -9.01
N GLU A 229 5.60 -4.67 -8.08
CA GLU A 229 5.74 -6.04 -7.56
C GLU A 229 4.75 -6.37 -6.45
N LYS A 230 4.11 -5.34 -5.87
CA LYS A 230 3.30 -5.43 -4.65
C LYS A 230 4.06 -6.08 -3.51
N ILE A 231 5.27 -5.60 -3.26
CA ILE A 231 6.16 -6.10 -2.22
C ILE A 231 6.51 -4.97 -1.27
N LEU A 232 6.29 -5.22 0.02
CA LEU A 232 6.86 -4.41 1.10
C LEU A 232 8.20 -5.01 1.51
N TYR A 233 9.28 -4.31 1.18
CA TYR A 233 10.62 -4.64 1.66
C TYR A 233 10.82 -4.06 3.06
N ILE A 234 11.40 -4.87 3.93
CA ILE A 234 11.81 -4.48 5.28
C ILE A 234 13.30 -4.81 5.42
N GLU A 235 14.13 -3.80 5.64
CA GLU A 235 15.58 -3.97 5.81
C GLU A 235 15.93 -4.12 7.29
N GLN A 236 16.70 -5.17 7.61
CA GLN A 236 17.15 -5.55 8.96
C GLN A 236 18.64 -5.84 9.02
#